data_AF-A0A284RKG3-F1
#
_entry.id   AF-A0A284RKG3-F1
#
_cell.length_a   1.000
_cell.length_b   1.000
_cell.length_c   1.000
_cell.angle_alpha   90.00
_cell.angle_beta   90.00
_cell.angle_gamma   90.00
#
_symmetry.space_group_name_H-M   'P 1'
#
loop_
_entity.id
_entity.type
_entity.pdbx_description
1 polymer ?
#
loop_
_entity_poly.entity_id
_entity_poly.type
_entity_poly.pdbx_seq_one_letter_code
_entity_poly.pdbx_strand_id
1 'polypeptide(L)'
;MTTLPPELVDIIVHEIWHSEMPSVIRRSFMTACPRINRMWKAVYSVIASQDIYIPSLAYIYYLSDIARRHKSIIYHDLIPRVTRTITCFVDCGENAGENIVKDVYRLLMWLPNNIGFKSLFPLVPYISLELSWIGGRRVKADPQVLHGLPIHIRYHRFLCEARKDGCVPIDVHVSIANPDPLSCLYGDESYWVFYALRNIGANSNILFRHGQTYHQRICRGAILYCQTTYRLALRGDLEAINRCLWMASKRRHGT
;
A
#
# COMPACT_ATOMS: atom_id res chain seq x y z
N MET A 1 -32.48 -16.11 11.96
CA MET A 1 -31.60 -15.09 11.38
C MET A 1 -31.60 -15.28 9.87
N THR A 2 -32.05 -14.28 9.11
CA THR A 2 -31.99 -14.30 7.65
C THR A 2 -30.54 -14.09 7.22
N THR A 3 -29.90 -15.14 6.70
CA THR A 3 -28.57 -15.07 6.13
C THR A 3 -28.66 -14.57 4.69
N LEU A 4 -27.88 -13.56 4.35
CA LEU A 4 -27.71 -13.16 2.95
C LEU A 4 -27.21 -14.36 2.11
N PRO A 5 -27.64 -14.48 0.85
CA PRO A 5 -27.05 -15.39 -0.12
C PRO A 5 -25.53 -15.18 -0.24
N PRO A 6 -24.73 -16.24 -0.46
CA PRO A 6 -23.28 -16.16 -0.62
C PRO A 6 -22.82 -15.12 -1.65
N GLU A 7 -23.55 -14.99 -2.75
CA GLU A 7 -23.24 -14.08 -3.87
C GLU A 7 -23.33 -12.62 -3.42
N LEU A 8 -24.31 -12.28 -2.58
CA LEU A 8 -24.43 -10.93 -2.03
C LEU A 8 -23.34 -10.65 -0.99
N VAL A 9 -22.95 -11.66 -0.20
CA VAL A 9 -21.83 -11.52 0.74
C VAL A 9 -20.52 -11.28 -0.01
N ASP A 10 -20.30 -11.98 -1.13
CA ASP A 10 -19.14 -11.79 -2.01
C ASP A 10 -19.04 -10.36 -2.53
N ILE A 11 -20.13 -9.85 -3.13
CA ILE A 11 -20.21 -8.48 -3.64
C ILE A 11 -19.91 -7.46 -2.53
N ILE A 12 -20.56 -7.59 -1.37
CA ILE A 12 -20.38 -6.65 -0.25
C ILE A 12 -18.93 -6.66 0.24
N VAL A 13 -18.35 -7.84 0.47
CA VAL A 13 -16.98 -7.94 0.97
C VAL A 13 -15.99 -7.41 -0.07
N HIS A 14 -16.20 -7.70 -1.36
CA HIS A 14 -15.37 -7.21 -2.44
C HIS A 14 -15.43 -5.68 -2.58
N GLU A 15 -16.63 -5.10 -2.60
CA GLU A 15 -16.81 -3.64 -2.68
C GLU A 15 -16.20 -2.93 -1.49
N ILE A 16 -16.44 -3.44 -0.28
CA ILE A 16 -15.85 -2.87 0.94
C ILE A 16 -14.33 -2.97 0.84
N TRP A 17 -13.76 -4.15 0.58
CA TRP A 17 -12.30 -4.36 0.55
C TRP A 17 -11.54 -3.42 -0.40
N HIS A 18 -12.15 -3.11 -1.55
CA HIS A 18 -11.58 -2.28 -2.61
C HIS A 18 -12.02 -0.81 -2.56
N SER A 19 -12.85 -0.41 -1.60
CA SER A 19 -13.27 0.99 -1.47
C SER A 19 -12.17 1.87 -0.86
N GLU A 20 -12.25 3.18 -1.12
CA GLU A 20 -11.36 4.20 -0.56
C GLU A 20 -11.72 4.53 0.91
N MET A 21 -11.80 3.52 1.77
CA MET A 21 -12.11 3.73 3.18
C MET A 21 -10.87 4.14 4.00
N PRO A 22 -11.07 4.92 5.09
CA PRO A 22 -10.03 5.18 6.08
C PRO A 22 -9.45 3.88 6.67
N SER A 23 -8.15 3.92 6.98
CA SER A 23 -7.43 2.81 7.62
C SER A 23 -8.14 2.20 8.83
N VAL A 24 -8.73 3.05 9.68
CA VAL A 24 -9.41 2.64 10.92
C VAL A 24 -10.63 1.78 10.60
N ILE A 25 -11.39 2.16 9.58
CA ILE A 25 -12.55 1.40 9.12
C ILE A 25 -12.07 0.08 8.51
N ARG A 26 -11.00 0.10 7.71
CA ARG A 26 -10.42 -1.13 7.13
C ARG A 26 -9.97 -2.11 8.20
N ARG A 27 -9.26 -1.65 9.23
CA ARG A 27 -8.85 -2.50 10.37
C ARG A 27 -10.05 -3.06 11.13
N SER A 28 -11.09 -2.25 11.31
CA SER A 28 -12.35 -2.71 11.94
C SER A 28 -13.02 -3.80 11.09
N PHE A 29 -13.06 -3.63 9.77
CA PHE A 29 -13.58 -4.64 8.85
C PHE A 29 -12.76 -5.94 8.87
N MET A 30 -11.42 -5.84 8.84
CA MET A 30 -10.50 -6.99 8.90
C MET A 30 -10.72 -7.86 10.16
N THR A 31 -11.13 -7.23 11.26
CA THR A 31 -11.35 -7.93 12.54
C THR A 31 -12.79 -8.41 12.72
N ALA A 32 -13.78 -7.65 12.25
CA ALA A 32 -15.20 -7.96 12.43
C ALA A 32 -15.74 -8.94 11.39
N CYS A 33 -15.38 -8.78 10.11
CA CYS A 33 -15.95 -9.58 9.01
C CYS A 33 -15.77 -11.10 9.20
N PRO A 34 -14.58 -11.61 9.56
CA PRO A 34 -14.39 -13.05 9.83
C PRO A 34 -15.17 -13.60 11.03
N ARG A 35 -15.73 -12.73 11.88
CA ARG A 35 -16.45 -13.10 13.11
C ARG A 35 -17.97 -13.13 12.95
N ILE A 36 -18.51 -12.64 11.83
CA ILE A 36 -19.96 -12.57 11.59
C ILE A 36 -20.56 -13.99 11.56
N ASN A 37 -20.08 -14.83 10.63
CA ASN A 37 -20.39 -16.26 10.57
C ASN A 37 -19.40 -16.97 9.61
N ARG A 38 -19.57 -18.29 9.42
CA ARG A 38 -18.71 -19.11 8.56
C ARG A 38 -18.69 -18.66 7.09
N MET A 39 -19.82 -18.18 6.55
CA MET A 39 -19.93 -17.74 5.15
C MET A 39 -19.14 -16.46 4.91
N TRP A 40 -19.35 -15.43 5.74
CA TRP A 40 -18.60 -14.17 5.66
C TRP A 40 -17.10 -14.39 5.82
N LYS A 41 -16.71 -15.26 6.76
CA LYS A 41 -15.32 -15.65 6.94
C LYS A 41 -14.72 -16.30 5.70
N ALA A 42 -15.43 -17.23 5.07
CA ALA A 42 -14.96 -17.93 3.87
C ALA A 42 -14.74 -16.95 2.72
N VAL A 43 -15.74 -16.11 2.43
CA VAL A 43 -15.66 -15.07 1.39
C VAL A 43 -14.51 -14.09 1.66
N TYR A 44 -14.46 -13.54 2.88
CA TYR A 44 -13.38 -12.63 3.29
C TYR A 44 -12.00 -13.27 3.14
N SER A 45 -11.84 -14.54 3.53
CA SER A 45 -10.54 -15.22 3.46
C SER A 45 -10.02 -15.32 2.02
N VAL A 46 -10.90 -15.53 1.05
CA VAL A 46 -10.54 -15.61 -0.37
C VAL A 46 -10.10 -14.24 -0.89
N ILE A 47 -10.90 -13.20 -0.65
CA ILE A 47 -10.61 -11.83 -1.12
C ILE A 47 -9.35 -11.28 -0.44
N ALA A 48 -9.30 -11.30 0.89
CA ALA A 48 -8.19 -10.72 1.65
C ALA A 48 -6.87 -11.52 1.60
N SER A 49 -6.90 -12.77 1.10
CA SER A 49 -5.67 -13.53 0.83
C SER A 49 -5.08 -13.22 -0.54
N GLN A 50 -5.91 -12.79 -1.51
CA GLN A 50 -5.47 -12.30 -2.82
C GLN A 50 -4.89 -10.90 -2.71
N ASP A 51 -5.58 -10.02 -1.99
CA ASP A 51 -5.20 -8.61 -1.87
C ASP A 51 -4.92 -8.26 -0.41
N ILE A 52 -3.66 -8.38 0.00
CA ILE A 52 -3.26 -8.22 1.41
C ILE A 52 -3.07 -6.74 1.74
N TYR A 53 -3.74 -6.26 2.80
CA TYR A 53 -3.40 -4.99 3.44
C TYR A 53 -2.50 -5.21 4.66
N ILE A 54 -1.44 -4.40 4.80
CA ILE A 54 -0.52 -4.43 5.94
C ILE A 54 -0.85 -3.26 6.89
N PRO A 55 -1.55 -3.52 8.02
CA PRO A 55 -1.89 -2.49 9.00
C PRO A 55 -0.81 -2.30 10.08
N SER A 56 0.21 -3.15 10.14
CA SER A 56 1.28 -3.05 11.16
C SER A 56 2.45 -3.98 10.83
N LEU A 57 3.58 -3.76 11.49
CA LEU A 57 4.72 -4.67 11.44
C LEU A 57 4.37 -6.06 11.99
N ALA A 58 3.60 -6.13 13.08
CA ALA A 58 3.14 -7.41 13.66
C ALA A 58 2.37 -8.27 12.65
N TYR A 59 1.65 -7.63 11.73
CA TYR A 59 0.93 -8.34 10.67
C TYR A 59 1.86 -9.04 9.68
N ILE A 60 3.03 -8.45 9.36
CA ILE A 60 4.04 -9.09 8.50
C ILE A 60 4.59 -10.37 9.16
N TYR A 61 4.85 -10.33 10.47
CA TYR A 61 5.28 -11.52 11.21
C TYR A 61 4.16 -12.55 11.32
N TYR A 62 2.91 -12.12 11.46
CA TYR A 62 1.75 -13.00 11.41
C TYR A 62 1.65 -13.73 10.06
N LEU A 63 1.81 -13.04 8.93
CA LEU A 63 1.84 -13.65 7.60
C LEU A 63 2.99 -14.67 7.49
N SER A 64 4.17 -14.33 8.01
CA SER A 64 5.32 -15.23 8.07
C SER A 64 5.01 -16.50 8.89
N ASP A 65 4.33 -16.36 10.04
CA ASP A 65 3.97 -17.49 10.89
C ASP A 65 2.91 -18.39 10.26
N ILE A 66 1.89 -17.82 9.62
CA ILE A 66 0.88 -18.57 8.88
C ILE A 66 1.53 -19.40 7.78
N ALA A 67 2.38 -18.78 6.96
CA ALA A 67 3.05 -19.47 5.88
C ALA A 67 3.95 -20.60 6.40
N ARG A 68 4.63 -20.36 7.53
CA ARG A 68 5.52 -21.35 8.15
C ARG A 68 4.78 -22.52 8.79
N ARG A 69 3.59 -22.29 9.36
CA ARG A 69 2.83 -23.27 10.14
C ARG A 69 1.65 -23.88 9.39
N HIS A 70 1.29 -23.33 8.23
CA HIS A 70 0.06 -23.62 7.49
C HIS A 70 -1.20 -23.57 8.39
N LYS A 71 -1.18 -22.69 9.39
CA LYS A 71 -2.21 -22.60 10.42
C LYS A 71 -2.65 -21.17 10.55
N SER A 72 -3.65 -20.80 9.75
CA SER A 72 -4.42 -19.58 9.96
C SER A 72 -5.87 -19.95 10.25
N ILE A 73 -6.43 -19.34 11.30
CA ILE A 73 -7.86 -19.41 11.57
C ILE A 73 -8.62 -18.71 10.44
N ILE A 74 -8.08 -17.65 9.85
CA ILE A 74 -8.76 -16.82 8.85
C ILE A 74 -8.44 -17.32 7.44
N TYR A 75 -7.16 -17.45 7.11
CA TYR A 75 -6.69 -17.65 5.74
C TYR A 75 -6.44 -19.11 5.35
N HIS A 76 -6.59 -20.05 6.29
CA HIS A 76 -6.27 -21.47 6.08
C HIS A 76 -4.89 -21.65 5.40
N ASP A 77 -4.87 -22.23 4.20
CA ASP A 77 -3.69 -22.47 3.36
C ASP A 77 -3.59 -21.51 2.14
N LEU A 78 -4.47 -20.51 2.07
CA LEU A 78 -4.54 -19.57 0.94
C LEU A 78 -3.29 -18.68 0.86
N ILE A 79 -2.75 -18.27 2.01
CA ILE A 79 -1.53 -17.46 2.08
C ILE A 79 -0.31 -18.38 2.22
N PRO A 80 0.74 -18.20 1.40
CA PRO A 80 0.94 -17.11 0.42
C PRO A 80 0.50 -17.46 -1.02
N ARG A 81 -0.13 -18.61 -1.24
CA ARG A 81 -0.32 -19.24 -2.57
C ARG A 81 -1.15 -18.40 -3.54
N VAL A 82 -2.18 -17.72 -3.05
CA VAL A 82 -3.11 -16.94 -3.90
C VAL A 82 -2.87 -15.44 -3.86
N THR A 83 -1.90 -14.97 -3.08
CA THR A 83 -1.62 -13.54 -2.89
C THR A 83 -1.07 -12.91 -4.15
N ARG A 84 -1.77 -11.89 -4.65
CA ARG A 84 -1.45 -11.15 -5.88
C ARG A 84 -1.02 -9.71 -5.60
N THR A 85 -1.58 -9.08 -4.57
CA THR A 85 -1.23 -7.71 -4.20
C THR A 85 -0.93 -7.59 -2.71
N ILE A 86 -0.04 -6.65 -2.39
CA ILE A 86 0.30 -6.26 -1.02
C ILE A 86 0.28 -4.74 -0.97
N THR A 87 -0.58 -4.19 -0.11
CA THR A 87 -0.80 -2.75 0.04
C THR A 87 -0.56 -2.30 1.47
N CYS A 88 0.19 -1.22 1.64
CA CYS A 88 0.31 -0.50 2.90
C CYS A 88 -0.28 0.90 2.70
N PHE A 89 -1.49 1.11 3.18
CA PHE A 89 -2.23 2.36 3.03
C PHE A 89 -2.20 3.17 4.33
N VAL A 90 -1.81 4.43 4.24
CA VAL A 90 -1.78 5.37 5.36
C VAL A 90 -2.76 6.50 5.09
N ASP A 91 -3.78 6.59 5.94
CA ASP A 91 -4.63 7.78 6.01
C ASP A 91 -3.88 8.92 6.73
N CYS A 92 -3.61 9.96 5.97
CA CYS A 92 -2.96 11.16 6.42
C CYS A 92 -3.96 12.27 6.86
N GLY A 93 -5.16 11.94 7.37
CA GLY A 93 -6.03 12.87 8.08
C GLY A 93 -5.53 13.22 9.50
N GLU A 94 -5.81 14.42 10.02
CA GLU A 94 -5.38 14.89 11.36
C GLU A 94 -5.82 13.95 12.51
N ASN A 95 -6.98 13.31 12.38
CA ASN A 95 -7.55 12.45 13.43
C ASN A 95 -7.35 10.94 13.17
N ALA A 96 -6.56 10.56 12.17
CA ALA A 96 -6.52 9.17 11.72
C ALA A 96 -5.79 8.22 12.70
N GLY A 97 -4.93 8.72 13.60
CA GLY A 97 -4.24 7.88 14.59
C GLY A 97 -3.31 6.82 13.96
N GLU A 98 -2.76 7.12 12.78
CA GLU A 98 -2.09 6.17 11.89
C GLU A 98 -0.58 5.99 12.15
N ASN A 99 -0.08 6.28 13.35
CA ASN A 99 1.36 6.22 13.64
C ASN A 99 1.94 4.82 13.37
N ILE A 100 1.23 3.76 13.80
CA ILE A 100 1.65 2.38 13.58
C ILE A 100 1.75 2.04 12.08
N VAL A 101 0.79 2.51 11.27
CA VAL A 101 0.79 2.24 9.83
C VAL A 101 1.84 3.07 9.12
N LYS A 102 2.07 4.31 9.56
CA LYS A 102 3.17 5.17 9.09
C LYS A 102 4.53 4.54 9.33
N ASP A 103 4.73 3.88 10.47
CA ASP A 103 6.00 3.23 10.79
C ASP A 103 6.26 2.04 9.88
N VAL A 104 5.27 1.15 9.68
CA VAL A 104 5.43 0.03 8.74
C VAL A 104 5.53 0.52 7.29
N TYR A 105 4.81 1.57 6.91
CA TYR A 105 4.95 2.23 5.61
C TYR A 105 6.40 2.70 5.39
N ARG A 106 6.99 3.39 6.37
CA ARG A 106 8.38 3.83 6.32
C ARG A 106 9.31 2.63 6.23
N LEU A 107 9.14 1.60 7.06
CA LEU A 107 9.96 0.39 6.99
C LEU A 107 9.92 -0.25 5.60
N LEU A 108 8.72 -0.48 5.05
CA LEU A 108 8.53 -1.10 3.73
C LEU A 108 9.09 -0.24 2.59
N MET A 109 8.93 1.08 2.70
CA MET A 109 9.58 2.02 1.79
C MET A 109 11.09 1.88 1.89
N TRP A 110 11.66 1.85 3.10
CA TRP A 110 13.09 1.86 3.38
C TRP A 110 13.80 0.51 3.34
N LEU A 111 13.07 -0.59 3.14
CA LEU A 111 13.65 -1.93 3.06
C LEU A 111 14.85 -1.97 2.10
N PRO A 112 15.97 -2.59 2.53
CA PRO A 112 17.21 -2.60 1.76
C PRO A 112 17.10 -3.50 0.52
N ASN A 113 16.36 -4.61 0.62
CA ASN A 113 16.08 -5.53 -0.49
C ASN A 113 14.67 -6.14 -0.34
N ASN A 114 14.31 -6.98 -1.30
CA ASN A 114 12.99 -7.58 -1.45
C ASN A 114 13.01 -9.12 -1.42
N ILE A 115 14.13 -9.72 -1.00
CA ILE A 115 14.36 -11.16 -1.14
C ILE A 115 13.31 -11.96 -0.36
N GLY A 116 12.95 -11.52 0.85
CA GLY A 116 11.95 -12.19 1.68
C GLY A 116 10.57 -12.17 1.04
N PHE A 117 10.12 -11.00 0.60
CA PHE A 117 8.83 -10.84 -0.10
C PHE A 117 8.77 -11.64 -1.40
N LYS A 118 9.80 -11.55 -2.25
CA LYS A 118 9.87 -12.32 -3.50
C LYS A 118 9.83 -13.83 -3.25
N SER A 119 10.51 -14.29 -2.18
CA SER A 119 10.57 -15.71 -1.87
C SER A 119 9.25 -16.24 -1.32
N LEU A 120 8.56 -15.46 -0.48
CA LEU A 120 7.31 -15.89 0.14
C LEU A 120 6.10 -15.68 -0.78
N PHE A 121 6.05 -14.57 -1.52
CA PHE A 121 4.92 -14.16 -2.36
C PHE A 121 5.34 -14.06 -3.83
N PRO A 122 5.55 -15.20 -4.51
CA PRO A 122 6.10 -15.21 -5.87
C PRO A 122 5.18 -14.60 -6.93
N LEU A 123 3.87 -14.49 -6.65
CA LEU A 123 2.89 -13.91 -7.56
C LEU A 123 2.72 -12.39 -7.39
N VAL A 124 3.36 -11.79 -6.38
CA VAL A 124 3.25 -10.35 -6.11
C VAL A 124 4.32 -9.59 -6.91
N PRO A 125 3.95 -8.72 -7.87
CA PRO A 125 4.93 -8.02 -8.70
C PRO A 125 5.57 -6.81 -7.98
N TYR A 126 4.82 -6.17 -7.08
CA TYR A 126 5.24 -4.98 -6.33
C TYR A 126 4.47 -4.87 -5.00
N ILE A 127 5.03 -4.08 -4.08
CA ILE A 127 4.30 -3.62 -2.88
C ILE A 127 3.76 -2.22 -3.19
N SER A 128 2.44 -2.02 -3.03
CA SER A 128 1.79 -0.72 -3.14
C SER A 128 1.89 0.01 -1.80
N LEU A 129 2.50 1.20 -1.78
CA LEU A 129 2.61 2.05 -0.61
C LEU A 129 1.80 3.31 -0.87
N GLU A 130 0.70 3.49 -0.15
CA GLU A 130 -0.31 4.50 -0.44
C GLU A 130 -0.46 5.50 0.70
N LEU A 131 -0.62 6.77 0.35
CA LEU A 131 -0.86 7.90 1.24
C LEU A 131 -2.07 8.67 0.73
N SER A 132 -2.99 9.07 1.60
CA SER A 132 -4.11 9.94 1.21
C SER A 132 -4.40 11.01 2.26
N TRP A 133 -4.69 12.24 1.84
CA TRP A 133 -5.10 13.32 2.74
C TRP A 133 -5.86 14.43 1.99
N ILE A 134 -6.38 15.39 2.75
CA ILE A 134 -6.94 16.64 2.21
C ILE A 134 -5.89 17.74 2.42
N GLY A 135 -5.49 18.43 1.36
CA GLY A 135 -4.50 19.51 1.45
C GLY A 135 -4.97 20.68 2.32
N GLY A 136 -4.03 21.38 2.93
CA GLY A 136 -4.28 22.47 3.88
C GLY A 136 -4.57 22.03 5.32
N ARG A 137 -4.68 20.72 5.59
CA ARG A 137 -4.95 20.16 6.92
C ARG A 137 -3.72 19.65 7.66
N ARG A 138 -2.48 19.80 7.16
CA ARG A 138 -1.32 19.21 7.88
C ARG A 138 -0.13 20.11 8.11
N VAL A 139 0.08 21.20 7.37
CA VAL A 139 1.31 21.99 7.52
C VAL A 139 1.11 23.44 7.11
N LYS A 140 1.78 24.39 7.79
CA LYS A 140 2.03 25.78 7.32
C LYS A 140 2.78 25.87 5.96
N ALA A 141 3.05 24.74 5.31
CA ALA A 141 3.83 24.59 4.07
C ALA A 141 3.03 23.94 2.93
N ASP A 142 1.74 23.63 3.13
CA ASP A 142 0.88 23.23 2.02
C ASP A 142 0.76 24.42 1.05
N PRO A 143 1.00 24.23 -0.26
CA PRO A 143 0.67 25.24 -1.26
C PRO A 143 -0.81 25.55 -1.15
N GLN A 144 -1.18 26.83 -1.13
CA GLN A 144 -2.60 27.23 -1.10
C GLN A 144 -3.42 26.57 -2.22
N VAL A 145 -2.80 26.30 -3.36
CA VAL A 145 -3.43 25.61 -4.50
C VAL A 145 -3.90 24.19 -4.20
N LEU A 146 -3.35 23.54 -3.15
CA LEU A 146 -3.74 22.20 -2.72
C LEU A 146 -4.79 22.21 -1.60
N HIS A 147 -5.12 23.38 -1.04
CA HIS A 147 -6.03 23.47 0.10
C HIS A 147 -7.43 22.94 -0.25
N GLY A 148 -7.94 22.05 0.60
CA GLY A 148 -9.25 21.42 0.42
C GLY A 148 -9.28 20.29 -0.63
N LEU A 149 -8.19 20.07 -1.38
CA LEU A 149 -8.16 19.04 -2.42
C LEU A 149 -7.80 17.66 -1.84
N PRO A 150 -8.54 16.60 -2.19
CA PRO A 150 -8.12 15.23 -1.92
C PRO A 150 -6.88 14.89 -2.75
N ILE A 151 -5.82 14.49 -2.04
CA ILE A 151 -4.54 14.09 -2.61
C ILE A 151 -4.32 12.62 -2.26
N HIS A 152 -3.90 11.84 -3.25
CA HIS A 152 -3.48 10.47 -3.06
C HIS A 152 -2.15 10.23 -3.76
N ILE A 153 -1.20 9.62 -3.04
CA ILE A 153 0.10 9.24 -3.56
C ILE A 153 0.24 7.74 -3.42
N ARG A 154 0.61 7.07 -4.51
CA ARG A 154 0.88 5.64 -4.55
C ARG A 154 2.27 5.38 -5.07
N TYR A 155 3.01 4.55 -4.36
CA TYR A 155 4.31 4.06 -4.78
C TYR A 155 4.25 2.56 -5.04
N HIS A 156 4.62 2.13 -6.24
CA HIS A 156 4.80 0.71 -6.53
C HIS A 156 6.28 0.36 -6.41
N ARG A 157 6.64 -0.32 -5.33
CA ARG A 157 8.00 -0.83 -5.12
C ARG A 157 8.10 -2.24 -5.68
N PHE A 158 8.69 -2.40 -6.86
CA PHE A 158 8.75 -3.68 -7.55
C PHE A 158 9.60 -4.72 -6.82
N LEU A 159 9.16 -5.98 -6.86
CA LEU A 159 9.86 -7.13 -6.29
C LEU A 159 10.74 -7.87 -7.32
N CYS A 160 10.88 -7.31 -8.52
CA CYS A 160 11.73 -7.84 -9.59
C CYS A 160 13.23 -7.74 -9.24
N GLU A 161 14.05 -8.40 -10.06
CA GLU A 161 15.50 -8.34 -9.88
C GLU A 161 16.01 -6.91 -10.11
N ALA A 162 16.93 -6.50 -9.24
CA ALA A 162 17.65 -5.26 -9.44
C ALA A 162 18.33 -5.29 -10.81
N ARG A 163 18.33 -4.16 -11.52
CA ARG A 163 19.10 -4.00 -12.74
C ARG A 163 20.59 -4.21 -12.46
N LYS A 164 21.41 -4.32 -13.51
CA LYS A 164 22.86 -4.55 -13.40
C LYS A 164 23.59 -3.51 -12.52
N ASP A 165 22.99 -2.34 -12.33
CA ASP A 165 23.44 -1.25 -11.46
C ASP A 165 23.01 -1.39 -9.99
N GLY A 166 22.32 -2.46 -9.63
CA GLY A 166 21.77 -2.68 -8.30
C GLY A 166 20.51 -1.89 -8.01
N CYS A 167 19.89 -1.23 -9.00
CA CYS A 167 18.71 -0.42 -8.78
C CYS A 167 17.40 -1.19 -8.99
N VAL A 168 16.41 -0.92 -8.14
CA VAL A 168 15.03 -1.42 -8.24
C VAL A 168 14.12 -0.26 -8.65
N PRO A 169 13.24 -0.44 -9.64
CA PRO A 169 12.31 0.59 -10.04
C PRO A 169 11.25 0.84 -8.97
N ILE A 170 10.84 2.10 -8.84
CA ILE A 170 9.71 2.52 -8.03
C ILE A 170 8.85 3.41 -8.92
N ASP A 171 7.60 3.01 -9.18
CA ASP A 171 6.64 3.90 -9.83
C ASP A 171 5.99 4.79 -8.78
N VAL A 172 5.85 6.06 -9.10
CA VAL A 172 5.22 7.09 -8.30
C VAL A 172 4.00 7.58 -9.06
N HIS A 173 2.84 7.45 -8.44
CA HIS A 173 1.59 7.98 -8.93
C HIS A 173 1.07 9.01 -7.94
N VAL A 174 0.72 10.20 -8.42
CA VAL A 174 0.06 11.24 -7.63
C VAL A 174 -1.27 11.53 -8.31
N SER A 175 -2.36 11.45 -7.56
CA SER A 175 -3.68 11.90 -8.00
C SER A 175 -4.16 13.05 -7.11
N ILE A 176 -4.66 14.09 -7.77
CA ILE A 176 -5.29 15.24 -7.13
C ILE A 176 -6.69 15.34 -7.70
N ALA A 177 -7.70 15.12 -6.85
CA ALA A 177 -9.09 15.08 -7.27
C ALA A 177 -9.74 16.46 -7.21
N ASN A 178 -10.58 16.77 -8.20
CA ASN A 178 -11.37 17.99 -8.30
C ASN A 178 -10.56 19.29 -8.16
N PRO A 179 -9.38 19.43 -8.78
CA PRO A 179 -8.72 20.73 -8.80
C PRO A 179 -9.57 21.73 -9.60
N ASP A 180 -9.52 23.00 -9.22
CA ASP A 180 -10.10 24.09 -10.00
C ASP A 180 -9.56 24.02 -11.45
N PRO A 181 -10.41 24.00 -12.49
CA PRO A 181 -9.99 24.00 -13.89
C PRO A 181 -9.02 25.14 -14.27
N LEU A 182 -9.03 26.25 -13.52
CA LEU A 182 -8.14 27.39 -13.70
C LEU A 182 -6.86 27.32 -12.84
N SER A 183 -6.68 26.22 -12.12
CA SER A 183 -5.54 26.02 -11.24
C SER A 183 -4.23 25.90 -12.01
N CYS A 184 -3.14 26.44 -11.44
CA CYS A 184 -1.78 26.27 -11.97
C CYS A 184 -1.30 24.80 -11.99
N LEU A 185 -2.05 23.88 -11.38
CA LEU A 185 -1.84 22.43 -11.49
C LEU A 185 -1.92 21.91 -12.94
N TYR A 186 -2.62 22.61 -13.84
CA TYR A 186 -2.74 22.24 -15.24
C TYR A 186 -1.57 22.72 -16.12
N GLY A 187 -0.72 23.62 -15.61
CA GLY A 187 0.38 24.21 -16.36
C GLY A 187 1.75 23.56 -16.13
N ASP A 188 2.73 23.97 -16.93
CA ASP A 188 4.11 23.50 -16.86
C ASP A 188 4.80 23.81 -15.51
N GLU A 189 4.26 24.77 -14.74
CA GLU A 189 4.75 25.11 -13.39
C GLU A 189 4.29 24.13 -12.28
N SER A 190 3.54 23.08 -12.62
CA SER A 190 3.10 22.05 -11.68
C SER A 190 4.26 21.31 -10.98
N TYR A 191 5.50 21.46 -11.44
CA TYR A 191 6.68 20.86 -10.80
C TYR A 191 6.88 21.30 -9.33
N TRP A 192 6.48 22.53 -8.97
CA TRP A 192 6.56 23.02 -7.58
C TRP A 192 5.63 22.27 -6.62
N VAL A 193 4.54 21.69 -7.12
CA VAL A 193 3.61 20.88 -6.33
C VAL A 193 4.33 19.67 -5.77
N PHE A 194 5.15 19.00 -6.57
CA PHE A 194 5.95 17.85 -6.12
C PHE A 194 7.01 18.24 -5.09
N TYR A 195 7.59 19.44 -5.23
CA TYR A 195 8.51 19.96 -4.23
C TYR A 195 7.83 20.14 -2.87
N ALA A 196 6.59 20.62 -2.86
CA ALA A 196 5.80 20.73 -1.64
C ALA A 196 5.37 19.36 -1.09
N LEU A 197 4.91 18.46 -1.96
CA LEU A 197 4.54 17.08 -1.59
C LEU A 197 5.69 16.28 -0.99
N ARG A 198 6.94 16.58 -1.39
CA ARG A 198 8.16 15.97 -0.84
C ARG A 198 8.24 16.09 0.69
N ASN A 199 7.76 17.20 1.24
CA ASN A 199 7.84 17.50 2.67
C ASN A 199 6.63 16.97 3.46
N ILE A 200 5.62 16.40 2.79
CA ILE A 200 4.37 16.00 3.42
C ILE A 200 4.36 14.49 3.71
N GLY A 201 3.96 14.14 4.94
CA GLY A 201 3.39 12.84 5.26
C GLY A 201 4.34 11.75 5.78
N ALA A 202 5.57 11.62 5.31
CA ALA A 202 6.43 10.52 5.75
C ALA A 202 7.95 10.70 5.58
N ASN A 203 8.43 11.91 5.29
CA ASN A 203 9.84 12.14 4.94
C ASN A 203 10.20 11.42 3.61
N SER A 204 9.31 11.56 2.61
CA SER A 204 9.35 11.01 1.24
C SER A 204 10.45 11.65 0.37
N ASN A 205 11.55 12.06 1.01
CA ASN A 205 12.63 12.87 0.46
C ASN A 205 13.37 12.22 -0.72
N ILE A 206 13.16 10.94 -1.00
CA ILE A 206 13.94 10.16 -1.96
C ILE A 206 13.37 10.24 -3.39
N LEU A 207 12.06 10.37 -3.57
CA LEU A 207 11.41 10.03 -4.85
C LEU A 207 10.94 11.24 -5.67
N PHE A 208 10.82 12.42 -5.05
CA PHE A 208 10.59 13.68 -5.77
C PHE A 208 11.93 14.40 -5.97
N ARG A 209 12.65 14.09 -7.06
CA ARG A 209 13.90 14.78 -7.40
C ARG A 209 13.65 15.96 -8.33
N HIS A 210 14.37 17.05 -8.08
CA HIS A 210 14.36 18.23 -8.93
C HIS A 210 14.82 17.90 -10.36
N GLY A 211 14.13 18.46 -11.37
CA GLY A 211 14.48 18.29 -12.78
C GLY A 211 13.96 17.01 -13.46
N GLN A 212 13.16 16.18 -12.79
CA GLN A 212 12.55 15.02 -13.44
C GLN A 212 11.14 15.34 -13.96
N THR A 213 10.84 14.90 -15.18
CA THR A 213 9.54 15.13 -15.84
C THR A 213 8.52 14.10 -15.39
N TYR A 214 7.38 14.57 -14.88
CA TYR A 214 6.21 13.74 -14.59
C TYR A 214 5.32 13.68 -15.83
N HIS A 215 4.84 12.50 -16.18
CA HIS A 215 3.78 12.39 -17.18
C HIS A 215 2.44 12.77 -16.54
N GLN A 216 1.86 13.86 -17.03
CA GLN A 216 0.55 14.34 -16.59
C GLN A 216 -0.56 13.78 -17.49
N ARG A 217 -1.65 13.35 -16.88
CA ARG A 217 -2.88 12.94 -17.56
C ARG A 217 -4.10 13.38 -16.77
N ILE A 218 -5.17 13.76 -17.46
CA ILE A 218 -6.46 14.06 -16.83
C ILE A 218 -7.36 12.83 -16.95
N CYS A 219 -7.99 12.43 -15.85
CA CYS A 219 -8.92 11.31 -15.83
C CYS A 219 -10.04 11.58 -14.82
N ARG A 220 -11.30 11.57 -15.29
CA ARG A 220 -12.51 11.65 -14.44
C ARG A 220 -12.48 12.77 -13.38
N GLY A 221 -12.07 13.98 -13.77
CA GLY A 221 -12.00 15.13 -12.86
C GLY A 221 -10.81 15.12 -11.89
N ALA A 222 -9.87 14.18 -12.04
CA ALA A 222 -8.60 14.17 -11.32
C ALA A 222 -7.43 14.45 -12.28
N ILE A 223 -6.42 15.14 -11.76
CA ILE A 223 -5.11 15.21 -12.40
C ILE A 223 -4.27 14.06 -11.87
N LEU A 224 -3.70 13.30 -12.78
CA LEU A 224 -2.82 12.18 -12.51
C LEU A 224 -1.42 12.52 -12.98
N TYR A 225 -0.45 12.31 -12.11
CA TYR A 225 0.96 12.39 -12.43
C TYR A 225 1.61 11.04 -12.21
N CYS A 226 2.44 10.62 -13.17
CA CYS A 226 3.13 9.35 -13.13
C CYS A 226 4.62 9.53 -13.42
N GLN A 227 5.45 8.78 -12.70
CA GLN A 227 6.88 8.74 -12.93
C GLN A 227 7.47 7.41 -12.45
N THR A 228 8.43 6.86 -13.19
CA THR A 228 9.30 5.81 -12.68
C THR A 228 10.62 6.41 -12.18
N THR A 229 10.98 6.11 -10.93
CA THR A 229 12.28 6.43 -10.35
C THR A 229 12.99 5.14 -9.95
N TYR A 230 14.24 5.25 -9.52
CA TYR A 230 15.09 4.11 -9.22
C TYR A 230 15.72 4.27 -7.85
N ARG A 231 15.82 3.16 -7.13
CA ARG A 231 16.46 3.12 -5.83
C ARG A 231 17.49 2.01 -5.77
N LEU A 232 18.67 2.33 -5.22
CA LEU A 232 19.72 1.35 -4.97
C LEU A 232 19.23 0.29 -3.97
N ALA A 233 19.31 -0.97 -4.35
CA ALA A 233 19.14 -2.11 -3.46
C ALA A 233 20.37 -2.20 -2.56
N LEU A 234 20.14 -2.15 -1.26
CA LEU A 234 21.18 -2.24 -0.24
C LEU A 234 21.22 -3.65 0.35
N ARG A 235 22.35 -4.01 0.95
CA ARG A 235 22.43 -5.18 1.83
C ARG A 235 21.86 -4.84 3.20
N GLY A 236 21.32 -5.84 3.89
CA GLY A 236 20.79 -5.72 5.24
C GLY A 236 19.37 -6.23 5.36
N ASP A 237 18.82 -6.07 6.56
CA ASP A 237 17.43 -6.41 6.86
C ASP A 237 16.93 -5.47 7.96
N LEU A 238 15.81 -4.79 7.71
CA LEU A 238 15.21 -3.90 8.70
C LEU A 238 14.17 -4.71 9.47
N GLU A 239 14.26 -4.67 10.80
CA GLU A 239 13.35 -5.40 11.70
C GLU A 239 13.27 -6.91 11.37
N ALA A 240 14.34 -7.48 10.81
CA ALA A 240 14.39 -8.88 10.37
C ALA A 240 13.27 -9.30 9.38
N ILE A 241 12.61 -8.35 8.70
CA ILE A 241 11.45 -8.60 7.85
C ILE A 241 11.79 -9.59 6.72
N ASN A 242 12.85 -9.32 5.96
CA ASN A 242 13.20 -10.18 4.82
C ASN A 242 13.64 -11.56 5.29
N ARG A 243 14.39 -11.65 6.38
CA ARG A 243 14.83 -12.91 6.98
C ARG A 243 13.63 -13.74 7.43
N CYS A 244 12.66 -13.14 8.13
CA CYS A 244 11.46 -13.84 8.58
C CYS A 244 10.64 -14.41 7.41
N LEU A 245 10.38 -13.59 6.39
CA LEU A 245 9.63 -13.99 5.20
C LEU A 245 10.38 -15.08 4.40
N TRP A 246 11.69 -14.92 4.23
CA TRP A 246 12.52 -15.91 3.54
C TRP A 246 12.55 -17.25 4.29
N MET A 247 12.73 -17.23 5.61
CA MET A 247 12.68 -18.45 6.42
C MET A 247 11.33 -19.16 6.31
N ALA A 248 10.23 -18.40 6.28
CA ALA A 248 8.89 -18.94 6.10
C ALA A 248 8.73 -19.60 4.72
N SER A 249 9.35 -19.05 3.66
CA SER A 249 9.25 -19.61 2.30
C SER A 249 10.09 -20.88 2.08
N LYS A 250 11.10 -21.14 2.93
CA LYS A 250 11.99 -22.31 2.79
C LYS A 250 11.44 -23.60 3.35
N ARG A 251 10.42 -23.56 4.21
CA ARG A 251 9.77 -24.77 4.67
C ARG A 251 8.85 -25.30 3.57
N ARG A 252 9.40 -26.13 2.69
CA ARG A 252 8.61 -27.05 1.87
C ARG A 252 8.04 -28.15 2.74
N HIS A 253 6.81 -28.53 2.41
CA HIS A 253 6.02 -29.64 2.92
C HIS A 253 6.88 -30.78 3.50
N GLY A 254 6.96 -30.83 4.83
CA GLY A 254 7.41 -32.02 5.54
C GLY A 254 6.20 -32.91 5.74
N THR A 255 6.14 -33.98 4.93
CA THR A 255 5.54 -35.30 5.16
C THR A 255 4.12 -35.36 5.72
#